data_AF-A0A1F5NJ90-F1
#
_entry.id   AF-A0A1F5NJ90-F1
#
_cell.length_a   1.000
_cell.length_b   1.000
_cell.length_c   1.000
_cell.angle_alpha   90.00
_cell.angle_beta   90.00
_cell.angle_gamma   90.00
#
_symmetry.space_group_name_H-M   'P 1'
#
loop_
_entity.id
_entity.type
_entity.pdbx_description
1 polymer ?
#
loop_
_entity_poly.entity_id
_entity_poly.type
_entity_poly.pdbx_seq_one_letter_code
_entity_poly.pdbx_strand_id
1 'polypeptide(L)'
;MKKLNLVKIVNVLAIIAVFVMIVSPLAVSAQFTDPDPTGKGVASDTDLTTLLVRIINILLSIAGLVAVIFLIVGGFRYITAGGNEEAAEAGKKAIVNAIIGIVIIILSFVIVRVVANAVK
;
A
#
# COMPACT_ATOMS: atom_id res chain seq x y z
N MET A 1 14.31 23.42 22.06
CA MET A 1 13.42 22.27 21.79
C MET A 1 12.02 22.79 21.45
N LYS A 2 11.72 23.02 20.17
CA LYS A 2 10.37 23.45 19.73
C LYS A 2 9.41 22.30 20.01
N LYS A 3 8.52 22.46 20.99
CA LYS A 3 7.47 21.47 21.29
C LYS A 3 6.61 21.33 20.03
N LEU A 4 6.67 20.17 19.39
CA LEU A 4 5.84 19.86 18.23
C LEU A 4 4.43 19.63 18.76
N ASN A 5 3.54 20.60 18.53
CA ASN A 5 2.16 20.53 19.00
C ASN A 5 1.43 19.40 18.27
N LEU A 6 0.74 18.54 19.02
CA LEU A 6 -0.04 17.41 18.51
C LEU A 6 -1.00 17.83 17.38
N VAL A 7 -1.57 19.04 17.48
CA VAL A 7 -2.42 19.66 16.46
C VAL A 7 -1.71 19.82 15.10
N LYS A 8 -0.40 20.11 15.10
CA LYS A 8 0.38 20.23 13.85
C LYS A 8 0.59 18.88 13.18
N ILE A 9 0.79 17.81 13.98
CA ILE A 9 0.93 16.44 13.46
C ILE A 9 -0.40 15.99 12.84
N VAL A 10 -1.51 16.24 13.53
CA VAL A 10 -2.86 15.92 13.03
C VAL A 10 -3.17 16.68 11.74
N ASN A 11 -2.81 17.97 11.65
CA ASN A 11 -2.98 18.74 10.41
C ASN A 11 -2.11 18.23 9.25
N VAL A 12 -0.86 17.84 9.51
CA VAL A 12 0.02 17.26 8.48
C VAL A 12 -0.54 15.92 7.99
N LEU A 13 -1.02 15.07 8.89
CA LEU A 13 -1.68 13.81 8.52
C LEU A 13 -2.96 14.04 7.72
N ALA A 14 -3.77 15.04 8.10
CA ALA A 14 -4.96 15.42 7.36
C ALA A 14 -4.63 15.92 5.94
N ILE A 15 -3.57 16.71 5.78
CA ILE A 15 -3.12 17.19 4.46
C ILE A 15 -2.63 16.02 3.59
N ILE A 16 -1.90 15.06 4.16
CA ILE A 16 -1.47 13.85 3.44
C ILE A 16 -2.69 13.00 3.02
N ALA A 17 -3.67 12.83 3.90
CA ALA A 17 -4.89 12.09 3.57
C ALA A 17 -5.71 12.76 2.46
N VAL A 18 -5.82 14.08 2.48
CA VAL A 18 -6.49 14.86 1.42
C VAL A 18 -5.71 14.79 0.11
N PHE A 19 -4.38 14.87 0.15
CA PHE A 19 -3.53 14.70 -1.03
C PHE A 19 -3.69 13.30 -1.66
N VAL A 20 -3.75 12.26 -0.83
CA VAL A 20 -4.04 10.89 -1.28
C VAL A 20 -5.43 10.79 -1.91
N MET A 21 -6.46 11.43 -1.33
CA MET A 21 -7.81 11.46 -1.90
C MET A 21 -7.92 12.19 -3.24
N ILE A 22 -7.05 13.17 -3.49
CA ILE A 22 -7.03 13.91 -4.76
C ILE A 22 -6.22 13.16 -5.83
N VAL A 23 -5.21 12.39 -5.44
CA VAL A 23 -4.36 11.59 -6.34
C VAL A 23 -4.94 10.19 -6.61
N SER A 24 -5.82 9.69 -5.73
CA SER A 24 -6.47 8.38 -5.86
C SER A 24 -7.34 8.21 -7.12
N PRO A 25 -8.06 9.22 -7.66
CA PRO A 25 -8.89 9.00 -8.85
C PRO A 25 -8.05 8.68 -10.08
N LEU A 26 -6.82 9.21 -10.16
CA LEU A 26 -5.88 8.96 -11.27
C LEU A 26 -5.17 7.60 -11.11
N ALA A 27 -4.84 7.19 -9.89
CA ALA A 27 -4.27 5.87 -9.62
C ALA A 27 -5.30 4.73 -9.77
N VAL A 28 -6.58 5.00 -9.48
CA VAL A 28 -7.70 4.08 -9.71
C VAL A 28 -8.03 3.96 -11.19
N SER A 29 -7.92 5.04 -11.97
CA SER A 29 -8.19 5.00 -13.41
C SER A 29 -7.08 4.30 -14.23
N ALA A 30 -5.86 4.16 -13.71
CA ALA A 30 -4.82 3.32 -14.31
C ALA A 30 -5.06 1.79 -14.13
N GLN A 31 -5.99 1.38 -13.26
CA GLN A 31 -6.40 -0.03 -13.13
C GLN A 31 -7.39 -0.49 -14.22
N PHE A 32 -7.78 0.41 -15.14
CA PHE A 32 -8.68 0.12 -16.26
C PHE A 32 -7.97 0.03 -17.62
N THR A 33 -6.65 0.07 -17.67
CA THR A 33 -5.92 -0.25 -18.91
C THR A 33 -5.61 -1.73 -18.89
N ASP A 34 -6.48 -2.51 -19.54
CA ASP A 34 -6.22 -3.91 -19.85
C ASP A 34 -4.84 -4.02 -20.52
N PRO A 35 -3.88 -4.83 -20.01
CA PRO A 35 -2.74 -5.23 -20.80
C PRO A 35 -3.19 -6.35 -21.75
N ASP A 36 -4.15 -6.06 -22.63
CA ASP A 36 -4.48 -6.93 -23.76
C ASP A 36 -4.40 -6.12 -25.07
N PRO A 37 -3.37 -6.35 -25.91
CA PRO A 37 -3.27 -5.71 -27.22
C PRO A 37 -4.29 -6.27 -28.23
N THR A 38 -5.16 -7.22 -27.84
CA THR A 38 -6.07 -7.91 -28.77
C THR A 38 -7.55 -7.55 -28.66
N GLY A 39 -7.97 -6.65 -27.75
CA GLY A 39 -9.33 -6.08 -27.78
C GLY A 39 -10.47 -7.12 -27.77
N LYS A 40 -10.23 -8.31 -27.22
CA LYS A 40 -11.27 -9.33 -27.05
C LYS A 40 -11.73 -9.31 -25.61
N GLY A 41 -12.83 -8.61 -25.39
CA GLY A 41 -13.59 -8.74 -24.15
C GLY A 41 -13.93 -10.21 -23.89
N VAL A 42 -13.63 -10.63 -22.65
CA VAL A 42 -14.23 -11.74 -21.92
C VAL A 42 -14.53 -13.00 -22.75
N ALA A 43 -13.53 -13.87 -22.89
CA ALA A 43 -13.74 -15.27 -23.26
C ALA A 43 -13.65 -16.16 -21.99
N SER A 44 -14.64 -17.03 -21.86
CA SER A 44 -15.23 -17.63 -20.64
C SER A 44 -14.36 -18.51 -19.72
N ASP A 45 -13.04 -18.54 -19.85
CA ASP A 45 -12.10 -19.08 -18.83
C ASP A 45 -11.31 -17.98 -18.11
N THR A 46 -11.38 -16.75 -18.64
CA THR A 46 -10.65 -15.58 -18.13
C THR A 46 -11.40 -14.86 -17.02
N ASP A 47 -12.68 -15.17 -16.78
CA ASP A 47 -13.54 -14.40 -15.86
C ASP A 47 -13.10 -14.52 -14.40
N LEU A 48 -12.81 -15.73 -13.93
CA LEU A 48 -12.31 -15.94 -12.56
C LEU A 48 -10.94 -15.30 -12.35
N THR A 49 -10.03 -15.47 -13.31
CA THR A 49 -8.69 -14.89 -13.24
C THR A 49 -8.74 -13.36 -13.31
N THR A 50 -9.59 -12.79 -14.16
CA THR A 50 -9.76 -11.33 -14.29
C THR A 50 -10.42 -10.73 -13.06
N LEU A 51 -11.45 -11.40 -12.52
CA LEU A 51 -12.13 -11.00 -11.30
C LEU A 51 -11.17 -11.07 -10.10
N LEU A 52 -10.36 -12.13 -10.00
CA LEU A 52 -9.33 -12.24 -8.96
C LEU A 52 -8.25 -11.17 -9.11
N VAL A 53 -7.73 -10.92 -10.32
CA VAL A 53 -6.73 -9.87 -10.55
C VAL A 53 -7.29 -8.49 -10.21
N ARG A 54 -8.56 -8.22 -10.52
CA ARG A 54 -9.24 -6.97 -10.15
C ARG A 54 -9.37 -6.82 -8.63
N ILE A 55 -9.81 -7.86 -7.91
CA ILE A 55 -9.89 -7.84 -6.45
C ILE A 55 -8.50 -7.65 -5.83
N ILE A 56 -7.50 -8.38 -6.32
CA ILE A 56 -6.11 -8.29 -5.86
C ILE A 56 -5.58 -6.88 -6.06
N ASN A 57 -5.80 -6.25 -7.22
CA ASN A 57 -5.37 -4.87 -7.48
C ASN A 57 -6.03 -3.84 -6.54
N ILE A 58 -7.30 -4.02 -6.18
CA ILE A 58 -7.99 -3.16 -5.20
C ILE A 58 -7.42 -3.39 -3.79
N LEU A 59 -7.14 -4.64 -3.42
CA LEU A 59 -6.52 -4.95 -2.14
C LEU A 59 -5.09 -4.40 -2.06
N LEU A 60 -4.30 -4.50 -3.12
CA LEU A 60 -2.93 -3.97 -3.18
C LEU A 60 -2.91 -2.44 -3.04
N SER A 61 -3.86 -1.72 -3.66
CA SER A 61 -3.89 -0.25 -3.57
C SER A 61 -4.19 0.22 -2.15
N ILE A 62 -5.16 -0.42 -1.47
CA ILE A 62 -5.48 -0.15 -0.07
C ILE A 62 -4.32 -0.56 0.83
N ALA A 63 -3.74 -1.74 0.61
CA ALA A 63 -2.62 -2.25 1.39
C ALA A 63 -1.37 -1.35 1.27
N GLY A 64 -1.07 -0.85 0.07
CA GLY A 64 0.03 0.09 -0.16
C GLY A 64 -0.18 1.41 0.60
N LEU A 65 -1.39 1.96 0.59
CA LEU A 65 -1.72 3.16 1.36
C LEU A 65 -1.55 2.94 2.87
N VAL A 66 -2.08 1.83 3.39
CA VAL A 66 -1.95 1.48 4.81
C VAL A 66 -0.48 1.29 5.18
N ALA A 67 0.31 0.62 4.34
CA ALA A 67 1.75 0.43 4.56
C ALA A 67 2.50 1.76 4.71
N VAL A 68 2.19 2.75 3.86
CA VAL A 68 2.80 4.10 3.96
C VAL A 68 2.41 4.79 5.26
N ILE A 69 1.14 4.71 5.69
CA ILE A 69 0.69 5.30 6.96
C ILE A 69 1.42 4.65 8.15
N PHE A 70 1.51 3.32 8.18
CA PHE A 70 2.25 2.60 9.23
C PHE A 70 3.74 2.94 9.24
N LEU A 71 4.35 3.15 8.07
CA LEU A 71 5.74 3.57 7.95
C LEU A 71 5.96 4.99 8.49
N ILE A 72 5.04 5.92 8.21
CA ILE A 72 5.08 7.29 8.76
C ILE A 72 4.93 7.26 10.28
N VAL A 73 3.92 6.56 10.81
CA VAL A 73 3.66 6.50 12.25
C VAL A 73 4.80 5.79 13.00
N GLY A 74 5.29 4.67 12.47
CA GLY A 74 6.43 3.93 13.03
C GLY A 74 7.72 4.74 12.98
N GLY A 75 7.99 5.41 11.86
CA GLY A 75 9.13 6.30 11.68
C GLY A 75 9.11 7.50 12.63
N PHE A 76 7.96 8.17 12.76
CA PHE A 76 7.80 9.26 13.71
C PHE A 76 8.02 8.80 15.15
N ARG A 77 7.42 7.67 15.54
CA ARG A 77 7.56 7.11 16.89
C ARG A 77 9.00 6.70 17.20
N TYR A 78 9.74 6.22 16.22
CA TYR A 78 11.16 5.91 16.37
C TYR A 78 12.02 7.17 16.57
N ILE A 79 11.78 8.22 15.77
CA ILE A 79 12.55 9.47 15.83
C ILE A 79 12.22 10.28 17.10
N THR A 80 10.97 10.24 17.57
CA THR A 80 10.54 10.96 18.78
C THR A 80 10.85 10.26 20.09
N ALA A 81 11.36 9.02 20.06
CA ALA A 81 11.68 8.24 21.26
C ALA A 81 12.73 8.91 22.17
N GLY A 82 13.62 9.75 21.62
CA GLY A 82 14.44 10.70 22.40
C GLY A 82 15.30 10.11 23.52
N GLY A 83 15.63 8.80 23.46
CA GLY A 83 16.39 8.08 24.48
C GLY A 83 15.58 7.10 25.33
N ASN A 84 14.25 7.04 25.18
CA ASN A 84 13.43 5.97 25.76
C ASN A 84 13.54 4.70 24.89
N GLU A 85 14.23 3.69 25.42
CA GLU A 85 14.53 2.43 24.75
C GLU A 85 13.25 1.66 24.37
N GLU A 86 12.22 1.70 25.20
CA GLU A 86 10.93 1.03 24.96
C GLU A 86 10.17 1.67 23.79
N ALA A 87 10.18 3.02 23.71
CA ALA A 87 9.57 3.74 22.61
C ALA A 87 10.33 3.53 21.29
N ALA A 88 11.67 3.43 21.35
CA ALA A 88 12.52 3.14 20.21
C ALA A 88 12.32 1.69 19.70
N GLU A 89 12.19 0.72 20.59
CA GLU A 89 11.94 -0.68 20.23
C GLU A 89 10.55 -0.84 19.58
N ALA A 90 9.52 -0.19 20.13
CA ALA A 90 8.19 -0.18 19.55
C ALA A 90 8.17 0.47 18.15
N GLY A 91 8.91 1.58 17.95
CA GLY A 91 9.07 2.21 16.64
C GLY A 91 9.76 1.29 15.63
N LYS A 92 10.84 0.62 16.03
CA LYS A 92 11.53 -0.39 15.21
C LYS A 92 10.61 -1.54 14.80
N LYS A 93 9.86 -2.11 15.74
CA LYS A 93 8.91 -3.19 15.45
C LYS A 93 7.85 -2.74 14.44
N ALA A 94 7.32 -1.52 14.58
CA ALA A 94 6.38 -0.97 13.62
C ALA A 94 6.98 -0.84 12.20
N ILE A 95 8.22 -0.36 12.08
CA ILE A 95 8.92 -0.24 10.80
C ILE A 95 9.16 -1.62 10.18
N VAL A 96 9.65 -2.59 10.96
CA VAL A 96 9.88 -3.97 10.48
C VAL A 96 8.58 -4.60 10.01
N ASN A 97 7.48 -4.44 10.75
CA ASN A 97 6.18 -4.96 10.35
C ASN A 97 5.67 -4.30 9.05
N ALA A 98 5.89 -3.00 8.88
CA ALA A 98 5.55 -2.30 7.64
C ALA A 98 6.37 -2.82 6.44
N ILE A 99 7.67 -3.07 6.63
CA ILE A 99 8.55 -3.65 5.60
C ILE A 99 8.08 -5.05 5.22
N ILE A 100 7.74 -5.89 6.20
CA ILE A 100 7.21 -7.24 5.95
C ILE A 100 5.92 -7.18 5.12
N GLY A 101 5.02 -6.23 5.43
CA GLY A 101 3.80 -6.00 4.64
C GLY A 101 4.11 -5.67 3.17
N ILE A 102 5.09 -4.79 2.92
CA ILE A 102 5.51 -4.43 1.56
C ILE A 102 6.10 -5.64 0.82
N VAL A 103 6.92 -6.44 1.51
CA VAL A 103 7.52 -7.65 0.94
C VAL A 103 6.44 -8.66 0.54
N ILE A 104 5.41 -8.85 1.37
CA ILE A 104 4.27 -9.73 1.06
C ILE A 104 3.51 -9.24 -0.18
N ILE A 105 3.31 -7.93 -0.31
CA ILE A 105 2.64 -7.33 -1.48
C ILE A 105 3.44 -7.62 -2.76
N ILE A 106 4.76 -7.46 -2.72
CA ILE A 106 5.64 -7.74 -3.87
C ILE A 106 5.61 -9.24 -4.22
N LEU A 107 5.69 -10.11 -3.21
CA LEU A 107 5.64 -11.57 -3.41
C LEU A 107 4.30 -12.03 -4.00
N SER A 108 3.18 -11.47 -3.53
CA SER A 108 1.84 -11.75 -4.06
C SER A 108 1.78 -11.49 -5.56
N PHE A 109 2.37 -10.38 -6.03
CA PHE A 109 2.40 -10.03 -7.44
C PHE A 109 3.18 -11.04 -8.31
N VAL A 110 4.30 -11.55 -7.78
CA VAL A 110 5.08 -12.59 -8.46
C VAL A 110 4.28 -13.89 -8.56
N ILE A 111 3.64 -14.32 -7.47
CA ILE A 111 2.85 -15.56 -7.44
C ILE A 111 1.70 -15.50 -8.44
N VAL A 112 0.94 -14.39 -8.47
CA VAL A 112 -0.17 -14.22 -9.41
C VAL A 112 0.31 -14.31 -10.86
N ARG A 113 1.45 -13.69 -11.19
CA ARG A 113 2.04 -13.76 -12.53
C ARG A 113 2.52 -15.16 -12.89
N VAL A 114 3.13 -15.88 -11.95
CA VAL A 114 3.59 -17.26 -12.17
C VAL A 114 2.40 -18.18 -12.42
N VAL A 115 1.33 -18.07 -11.62
CA VAL A 115 0.11 -18.86 -11.82
C VAL A 115 -0.57 -18.51 -13.13
N ALA A 116 -0.69 -17.22 -13.47
CA ALA A 116 -1.30 -16.78 -14.73
C ALA A 116 -0.54 -17.28 -15.97
N ASN A 117 0.80 -17.36 -15.90
CA ASN A 117 1.61 -17.91 -16.99
C ASN A 117 1.58 -19.44 -17.04
N ALA A 118 1.40 -20.12 -15.91
CA ALA A 118 1.34 -21.58 -15.85
C ALA A 118 -0.01 -22.17 -16.31
N VAL A 119 -1.08 -21.35 -16.32
CA VAL A 119 -2.42 -21.73 -16.79
C VAL A 119 -2.58 -21.53 -18.31
N LYS A 120 -1.64 -20.85 -18.96
CA LYS A 120 -1.55 -20.72 -20.43
C LYS A 120 -0.83 -21.92 -21.04
#